data_AF-A0A0N4ZZ42-F1
#
_entry.id   AF-A0A0N4ZZ42-F1
#
_cell.length_a   1.000
_cell.length_b   1.000
_cell.length_c   1.000
_cell.angle_alpha   90.00
_cell.angle_beta   90.00
_cell.angle_gamma   90.00
#
_symmetry.space_group_name_H-M   'P 1'
#
loop_
_entity.id
_entity.type
_entity.pdbx_description
1 polymer ?
#
loop_
_entity_poly.entity_id
_entity_poly.type
_entity_poly.pdbx_seq_one_letter_code
_entity_poly.pdbx_strand_id
1 'polypeptide(L)'
;MLGLDEWFYNFSQFLPSLATSENLATIKAPFTEMHIYGTFKCAEIASIAGGLIVHPIYRIYLRSIVDPATVTSNTQKIIRNKCRKLQGRFLLGGIFMGPIATFLYQKFTNMTESEAKHFCYKVRCDADGLTQDRSALFLGFIGWYWRRFQGAVDGVNAGLLYALLHEKVIKKHGTPLFKDKIKSDEQYKTVEEVEQSRTQFKKFIFSNDKWSFVKE
;
A
#
# COMPACT_ATOMS: atom_id res chain seq x y z
N MET A 1 -8.56 -20.27 1.14
CA MET A 1 -8.16 -18.91 1.58
C MET A 1 -7.02 -18.45 0.70
N LEU A 2 -7.00 -17.18 0.25
CA LEU A 2 -6.05 -16.65 -0.74
C LEU A 2 -4.59 -16.54 -0.23
N GLY A 3 -4.30 -16.97 1.01
CA GLY A 3 -2.96 -16.90 1.60
C GLY A 3 -2.53 -15.49 2.00
N LEU A 4 -3.48 -14.58 2.19
CA LEU A 4 -3.26 -13.15 2.49
C LEU A 4 -3.56 -12.78 3.94
N ASP A 5 -3.91 -13.75 4.78
CA ASP A 5 -4.31 -13.50 6.17
C ASP A 5 -3.15 -12.87 6.95
N GLU A 6 -1.96 -13.46 6.85
CA GLU A 6 -0.75 -12.93 7.46
C GLU A 6 -0.40 -11.53 6.94
N TRP A 7 -0.51 -11.31 5.63
CA TRP A 7 -0.32 -9.97 5.05
C TRP A 7 -1.30 -8.97 5.65
N PHE A 8 -2.59 -9.31 5.76
CA PHE A 8 -3.62 -8.42 6.28
C PHE A 8 -3.43 -8.13 7.77
N TYR A 9 -3.02 -9.11 8.57
CA TYR A 9 -2.71 -8.89 9.99
C TYR A 9 -1.56 -7.91 10.16
N ASN A 10 -0.50 -8.06 9.35
CA ASN A 10 0.63 -7.13 9.35
C ASN A 10 0.24 -5.75 8.83
N PHE A 11 -0.59 -5.67 7.79
CA PHE A 11 -0.99 -4.40 7.18
C PHE A 11 -1.99 -3.64 8.07
N SER A 12 -3.05 -4.29 8.56
CA SER A 12 -4.13 -3.62 9.30
C SER A 12 -3.81 -3.42 10.79
N GLN A 13 -3.12 -4.37 11.41
CA GLN A 13 -2.82 -4.43 12.85
C GLN A 13 -4.03 -4.24 13.77
N PHE A 14 -5.25 -4.48 13.27
CA PHE A 14 -6.48 -4.38 14.07
C PHE A 14 -6.53 -5.44 15.17
N LEU A 15 -5.94 -6.62 14.93
CA LEU A 15 -5.86 -7.72 15.89
C LEU A 15 -4.42 -7.84 16.40
N PRO A 16 -4.06 -7.17 17.52
CA PRO A 16 -2.69 -7.20 18.04
C PRO A 16 -2.19 -8.61 18.34
N SER A 17 -3.05 -9.54 18.75
CA SER A 17 -2.68 -10.93 19.02
C SER A 17 -2.17 -11.70 17.79
N LEU A 18 -2.49 -11.21 16.58
CA LEU A 18 -2.09 -11.83 15.31
C LEU A 18 -0.94 -11.09 14.63
N ALA A 19 -0.54 -9.93 15.15
CA ALA A 19 0.62 -9.17 14.68
C ALA A 19 1.91 -9.68 15.37
N THR A 20 2.29 -10.92 15.08
CA THR A 20 3.47 -11.58 15.63
C THR A 20 4.61 -11.60 14.61
N SER A 21 5.86 -11.70 15.07
CA SER A 21 7.04 -11.81 14.20
C SER A 21 6.99 -13.02 13.27
N GLU A 22 6.38 -14.12 13.71
CA GLU A 22 6.19 -15.30 12.87
C GLU A 22 5.23 -15.02 11.71
N ASN A 23 4.12 -14.33 11.97
CA ASN A 23 3.18 -13.93 10.94
C ASN A 23 3.77 -12.87 10.02
N LEU A 24 4.64 -11.99 10.52
CA LEU A 24 5.41 -11.04 9.72
C LEU A 24 6.26 -11.74 8.66
N ALA A 25 7.00 -12.77 9.06
CA ALA A 25 7.90 -13.52 8.20
C ALA A 25 7.20 -14.57 7.31
N THR A 26 5.97 -14.95 7.65
CA THR A 26 5.21 -15.96 6.88
C THR A 26 4.59 -15.35 5.63
N ILE A 27 5.11 -15.74 4.46
CA ILE A 27 4.65 -15.25 3.16
C ILE A 27 4.19 -16.44 2.32
N LYS A 28 2.86 -16.65 2.26
CA LYS A 28 2.24 -17.78 1.56
C LYS A 28 1.98 -17.50 0.08
N ALA A 29 1.70 -16.23 -0.27
CA ALA A 29 1.32 -15.83 -1.62
C ALA A 29 2.15 -14.63 -2.11
N PRO A 30 3.49 -14.79 -2.29
CA PRO A 30 4.41 -13.68 -2.52
C PRO A 30 4.05 -12.86 -3.76
N PHE A 31 3.71 -13.49 -4.89
CA PHE A 31 3.34 -12.76 -6.11
C PHE A 31 2.04 -11.96 -5.96
N THR A 32 1.09 -12.46 -5.18
CA THR A 32 -0.16 -11.74 -4.91
C THR A 32 0.10 -10.52 -4.02
N GLU A 33 0.93 -10.67 -2.98
CA GLU A 33 1.36 -9.56 -2.14
C GLU A 33 2.13 -8.49 -2.93
N MET A 34 2.99 -8.91 -3.87
CA MET A 34 3.64 -7.97 -4.79
C MET A 34 2.63 -7.18 -5.62
N HIS A 35 1.58 -7.82 -6.15
CA HIS A 35 0.54 -7.11 -6.91
C HIS A 35 -0.23 -6.11 -6.05
N ILE A 36 -0.50 -6.47 -4.79
CA ILE A 36 -1.12 -5.55 -3.81
C ILE A 36 -0.20 -4.36 -3.57
N TYR A 37 1.07 -4.58 -3.27
CA TYR A 37 2.06 -3.53 -3.10
C TYR A 37 2.17 -2.62 -4.33
N GLY A 38 2.28 -3.22 -5.52
CA GLY A 38 2.31 -2.47 -6.78
C GLY A 38 1.05 -1.65 -7.02
N THR A 39 -0.11 -2.16 -6.61
CA THR A 39 -1.39 -1.42 -6.64
C THR A 39 -1.34 -0.18 -5.77
N PHE A 40 -0.85 -0.29 -4.52
CA PHE A 40 -0.66 0.87 -3.65
C PHE A 40 0.28 1.89 -4.28
N LYS A 41 1.49 1.48 -4.68
CA LYS A 41 2.48 2.41 -5.23
C LYS A 41 2.02 3.08 -6.52
N CYS A 42 1.40 2.34 -7.43
CA CYS A 42 0.86 2.93 -8.66
C CYS A 42 -0.33 3.85 -8.39
N ALA A 43 -1.20 3.54 -7.43
CA ALA A 43 -2.29 4.42 -7.02
C ALA A 43 -1.77 5.73 -6.41
N GLU A 44 -0.75 5.66 -5.55
CA GLU A 44 -0.10 6.82 -4.94
C GLU A 44 0.56 7.72 -5.99
N ILE A 45 1.39 7.13 -6.86
CA ILE A 45 2.06 7.86 -7.95
C ILE A 45 1.04 8.50 -8.89
N ALA A 46 0.02 7.75 -9.31
CA ALA A 46 -1.00 8.27 -10.20
C ALA A 46 -1.86 9.36 -9.53
N SER A 47 -2.11 9.25 -8.23
CA SER A 47 -2.78 10.29 -7.44
C SER A 47 -1.99 11.60 -7.41
N ILE A 48 -0.67 11.52 -7.19
CA ILE A 48 0.25 12.67 -7.26
C ILE A 48 0.27 13.23 -8.68
N ALA A 49 0.49 12.41 -9.70
CA ALA A 49 0.58 12.85 -11.09
C ALA A 49 -0.73 13.52 -11.55
N GLY A 50 -1.87 12.89 -11.27
CA GLY A 50 -3.19 13.44 -11.57
C GLY A 50 -3.46 14.72 -10.81
N GLY A 51 -3.14 14.73 -9.51
CA GLY A 51 -3.44 15.80 -8.56
C GLY A 51 -2.59 17.05 -8.72
N LEU A 52 -1.28 16.89 -8.75
CA LEU A 52 -0.29 17.96 -8.67
C LEU A 52 0.24 18.40 -10.04
N ILE A 53 0.24 17.52 -11.04
CA ILE A 53 0.82 17.82 -12.36
C ILE A 53 -0.28 18.04 -13.39
N VAL A 54 -1.10 17.02 -13.62
CA VAL A 54 -2.08 17.03 -14.72
C VAL A 54 -3.22 18.01 -14.45
N HIS A 55 -3.72 18.07 -13.22
CA HIS A 55 -4.80 18.99 -12.86
C HIS A 55 -4.49 20.47 -13.13
N PRO A 56 -3.37 21.07 -12.65
CA PRO A 56 -3.07 22.47 -12.94
C PRO A 56 -2.80 22.72 -14.43
N ILE A 57 -2.07 21.84 -15.12
CA ILE A 57 -1.80 21.97 -16.56
C ILE A 57 -3.11 21.96 -17.35
N TYR A 58 -3.98 20.97 -17.08
CA TYR A 58 -5.26 20.86 -17.76
C TYR A 58 -6.20 22.03 -17.43
N ARG A 59 -6.11 22.58 -16.21
CA ARG A 59 -6.88 23.78 -15.83
C ARG A 59 -6.42 25.02 -16.59
N ILE A 60 -5.12 25.20 -16.80
CA ILE A 60 -4.58 26.30 -17.61
C ILE A 60 -5.05 26.14 -19.06
N TYR A 61 -4.90 24.95 -19.63
CA TYR A 61 -5.36 24.61 -20.97
C TYR A 61 -6.85 24.88 -21.18
N LEU A 62 -7.71 24.43 -20.25
CA LEU A 62 -9.15 24.70 -20.36
C LEU A 62 -9.49 26.18 -20.23
N ARG A 63 -8.70 26.96 -19.49
CA ARG A 63 -8.90 28.42 -19.38
C ARG A 63 -8.47 29.15 -20.65
N SER A 64 -7.42 28.70 -21.33
CA SER A 64 -6.93 29.35 -22.56
C SER A 64 -7.84 29.16 -23.76
N ILE A 65 -8.73 28.16 -23.75
CA ILE A 65 -9.64 27.86 -24.87
C ILE A 65 -11.00 28.56 -24.70
N VAL A 66 -11.35 28.96 -23.48
CA VAL A 66 -12.63 29.62 -23.25
C VAL A 66 -12.54 31.09 -23.67
N ASP A 67 -13.48 31.51 -24.50
CA ASP A 67 -13.63 32.90 -24.90
C ASP A 67 -13.85 33.80 -23.66
N PRO A 68 -12.96 34.78 -23.40
CA PRO A 68 -13.07 35.70 -22.27
C PRO A 68 -14.43 36.39 -22.16
N ALA A 69 -15.11 36.66 -23.28
CA ALA A 69 -16.41 37.33 -23.30
C ALA A 69 -17.55 36.47 -22.71
N THR A 70 -17.38 35.15 -22.66
CA THR A 70 -18.40 34.20 -22.19
C THR A 70 -18.12 33.63 -20.81
N VAL A 71 -17.05 34.10 -20.15
CA VAL A 71 -16.63 33.58 -18.85
C VAL A 71 -17.62 34.01 -17.78
N THR A 72 -18.36 33.05 -17.24
CA THR A 72 -19.21 33.23 -16.06
C THR A 72 -18.65 32.46 -14.86
N SER A 73 -19.22 32.69 -13.67
CA SER A 73 -18.92 31.90 -12.47
C SER A 73 -19.19 30.40 -12.68
N ASN A 74 -20.17 30.04 -13.53
CA ASN A 74 -20.49 28.66 -13.88
C ASN A 74 -19.41 28.00 -14.75
N THR A 75 -18.79 28.75 -15.65
CA THR A 75 -17.64 28.27 -16.45
C THR A 75 -16.51 27.77 -15.54
N GLN A 76 -16.17 28.52 -14.49
CA GLN A 76 -15.12 28.11 -13.53
C GLN A 76 -15.51 26.84 -12.75
N LYS A 77 -16.78 26.68 -12.39
CA LYS A 77 -17.29 25.45 -11.75
C LYS A 77 -17.17 24.25 -12.69
N ILE A 78 -17.51 24.41 -13.96
CA ILE A 78 -17.42 23.37 -14.99
C ILE A 78 -15.97 22.94 -15.20
N ILE A 79 -15.05 23.89 -15.38
CA ILE A 79 -13.61 23.61 -15.55
C ILE A 79 -13.09 22.82 -14.35
N ARG A 80 -13.39 23.28 -13.12
CA ARG A 80 -12.98 22.58 -11.89
C ARG A 80 -13.51 21.14 -11.85
N ASN A 81 -14.79 20.93 -12.17
CA ASN A 81 -15.39 19.60 -12.19
C ASN A 81 -14.75 18.69 -13.26
N LYS A 82 -14.41 19.21 -14.45
CA LYS A 82 -13.68 18.44 -15.47
C LYS A 82 -12.29 18.03 -14.99
N CYS A 83 -11.51 18.96 -14.44
CA CYS A 83 -10.18 18.67 -13.90
C CYS A 83 -10.24 17.64 -12.76
N ARG A 84 -11.24 17.74 -11.86
CA ARG A 84 -11.43 16.77 -10.78
C ARG A 84 -11.86 15.39 -11.25
N LYS A 85 -12.68 15.29 -12.29
CA LYS A 85 -13.00 13.99 -12.93
C LYS A 85 -11.74 13.36 -13.54
N LEU A 86 -10.87 14.17 -14.14
CA LEU A 86 -9.60 13.69 -14.69
C LEU A 86 -8.69 13.15 -13.58
N GLN A 87 -8.55 13.85 -12.45
CA GLN A 87 -7.81 13.36 -11.27
C GLN A 87 -8.28 11.98 -10.81
N GLY A 88 -9.59 11.79 -10.65
CA GLY A 88 -10.14 10.49 -10.24
C GLY A 88 -9.85 9.36 -11.25
N ARG A 89 -9.79 9.68 -12.55
CA ARG A 89 -9.40 8.70 -13.59
C ARG A 89 -7.94 8.30 -13.49
N PHE A 90 -7.04 9.22 -13.10
CA PHE A 90 -5.65 8.88 -12.85
C PHE A 90 -5.52 7.89 -11.69
N LEU A 91 -6.20 8.13 -10.56
CA LEU A 91 -6.20 7.20 -9.43
C LEU A 91 -6.71 5.81 -9.84
N LEU A 92 -7.85 5.74 -10.55
CA LEU A 92 -8.36 4.47 -11.08
C LEU A 92 -7.36 3.81 -12.03
N GLY A 93 -6.75 4.59 -12.92
CA GLY A 93 -5.68 4.12 -13.80
C GLY A 93 -4.51 3.51 -13.02
N GLY A 94 -4.06 4.16 -11.94
CA GLY A 94 -3.01 3.64 -11.07
C GLY A 94 -3.39 2.30 -10.42
N ILE A 95 -4.62 2.18 -9.93
CA ILE A 95 -5.13 0.94 -9.33
C ILE A 95 -5.12 -0.21 -10.35
N PHE A 96 -5.58 0.03 -11.58
CA PHE A 96 -5.56 -1.00 -12.63
C PHE A 96 -4.17 -1.29 -13.17
N MET A 97 -3.29 -0.28 -13.25
CA MET A 97 -1.93 -0.44 -13.74
C MET A 97 -1.01 -1.16 -12.75
N GLY A 98 -1.29 -1.12 -11.44
CA GLY A 98 -0.45 -1.74 -10.42
C GLY A 98 -0.22 -3.24 -10.63
N PRO A 99 -1.27 -4.08 -10.72
CA PRO A 99 -1.12 -5.51 -11.00
C PRO A 99 -0.42 -5.77 -12.33
N ILE A 100 -0.74 -5.00 -13.39
CA ILE A 100 -0.14 -5.14 -14.73
C ILE A 100 1.37 -4.83 -14.69
N ALA A 101 1.75 -3.70 -14.11
CA ALA A 101 3.15 -3.28 -14.00
C ALA A 101 3.97 -4.28 -13.18
N THR A 102 3.39 -4.79 -12.10
CA THR A 102 4.03 -5.80 -11.26
C THR A 102 4.18 -7.13 -12.00
N PHE A 103 3.16 -7.55 -12.75
CA PHE A 103 3.22 -8.75 -13.58
C PHE A 103 4.31 -8.65 -14.65
N LEU A 104 4.36 -7.50 -15.34
CA LEU A 104 5.41 -7.23 -16.33
C LEU A 104 6.79 -7.26 -15.68
N TYR A 105 6.96 -6.61 -14.52
CA TYR A 105 8.22 -6.64 -13.77
C TYR A 105 8.66 -8.08 -13.46
N GLN A 106 7.77 -8.90 -12.88
CA GLN A 106 8.06 -10.31 -12.58
C GLN A 106 8.47 -11.10 -13.83
N LYS A 107 7.79 -10.86 -14.96
CA LYS A 107 8.09 -11.52 -16.24
C LYS A 107 9.43 -11.08 -16.83
N PHE A 108 9.75 -9.79 -16.78
CA PHE A 108 11.00 -9.27 -17.33
C PHE A 108 12.23 -9.68 -16.51
N THR A 109 12.09 -9.76 -15.18
CA THR A 109 13.20 -10.14 -14.30
C THR A 109 13.30 -11.65 -14.10
N ASN A 110 12.36 -12.46 -14.61
CA ASN A 110 12.23 -13.89 -14.31
C ASN A 110 12.32 -14.18 -12.81
N MET A 111 11.59 -13.39 -12.01
CA MET A 111 11.69 -13.42 -10.56
C MET A 111 11.30 -14.78 -9.99
N THR A 112 12.19 -15.34 -9.17
CA THR A 112 11.92 -16.59 -8.45
C THR A 112 10.99 -16.36 -7.27
N GLU A 113 10.36 -17.43 -6.78
CA GLU A 113 9.48 -17.34 -5.60
C GLU A 113 10.24 -16.88 -4.34
N SER A 114 11.49 -17.33 -4.17
CA SER A 114 12.34 -16.92 -3.04
C SER A 114 12.64 -15.42 -3.06
N GLU A 115 13.01 -14.88 -4.22
CA GLU A 115 13.22 -13.43 -4.38
C GLU A 115 11.94 -12.64 -4.11
N ALA A 116 10.79 -13.14 -4.57
CA ALA A 116 9.50 -12.51 -4.32
C ALA A 116 9.14 -12.53 -2.81
N LYS A 117 9.46 -13.62 -2.09
CA LYS A 117 9.30 -13.69 -0.62
C LYS A 117 10.22 -12.69 0.09
N HIS A 118 11.50 -12.62 -0.27
CA HIS A 118 12.42 -11.64 0.31
C HIS A 118 11.95 -10.21 0.08
N PHE A 119 11.48 -9.90 -1.13
CA PHE A 119 10.91 -8.59 -1.45
C PHE A 119 9.72 -8.27 -0.55
N CYS A 120 8.75 -9.19 -0.45
CA CYS A 120 7.55 -8.98 0.36
C CYS A 120 7.91 -8.85 1.85
N TYR A 121 8.87 -9.63 2.34
CA TYR A 121 9.34 -9.51 3.73
C TYR A 121 9.95 -8.14 4.01
N LYS A 122 10.80 -7.66 3.09
CA LYS A 122 11.39 -6.33 3.20
C LYS A 122 10.33 -5.23 3.23
N VAL A 123 9.31 -5.33 2.37
CA VAL A 123 8.17 -4.41 2.37
C VAL A 123 7.40 -4.46 3.68
N ARG A 124 7.16 -5.65 4.24
CA ARG A 124 6.47 -5.82 5.52
C ARG A 124 7.28 -5.27 6.71
N CYS A 125 8.60 -5.26 6.63
CA CYS A 125 9.46 -4.70 7.69
C CYS A 125 9.69 -3.19 7.56
N ASP A 126 9.34 -2.59 6.41
CA ASP A 126 9.46 -1.16 6.18
C ASP A 126 8.32 -0.39 6.87
N ALA A 127 8.55 -0.03 8.13
CA ALA A 127 7.59 0.69 8.96
C ALA A 127 7.19 2.06 8.37
N ASP A 128 8.11 2.74 7.69
CA ASP A 128 7.83 4.05 7.08
C ASP A 128 6.94 3.85 5.83
N GLY A 129 7.27 2.87 4.98
CA GLY A 129 6.46 2.47 3.83
C GLY A 129 5.04 2.01 4.22
N LEU A 130 4.93 1.20 5.28
CA LEU A 130 3.63 0.78 5.83
C LEU A 130 2.81 1.94 6.38
N THR A 131 3.47 2.89 7.08
CA THR A 131 2.79 4.09 7.58
C THR A 131 2.25 4.92 6.42
N GLN A 132 3.02 5.04 5.34
CA GLN A 132 2.59 5.71 4.11
C GLN A 132 1.36 5.01 3.50
N ASP A 133 1.42 3.71 3.23
CA ASP A 133 0.34 2.96 2.58
C ASP A 133 -0.95 3.00 3.41
N ARG A 134 -0.84 2.81 4.73
CA ARG A 134 -1.99 2.88 5.66
C ARG A 134 -2.61 4.27 5.69
N SER A 135 -1.78 5.32 5.74
CA SER A 135 -2.26 6.70 5.77
C SER A 135 -2.95 7.06 4.46
N ALA A 136 -2.35 6.69 3.32
CA ALA A 136 -2.93 6.90 2.00
C ALA A 136 -4.26 6.15 1.84
N LEU A 137 -4.34 4.88 2.27
CA LEU A 137 -5.58 4.10 2.22
C LEU A 137 -6.67 4.69 3.12
N PHE A 138 -6.35 4.99 4.37
CA PHE A 138 -7.31 5.45 5.36
C PHE A 138 -7.87 6.83 4.99
N LEU A 139 -7.01 7.80 4.69
CA LEU A 139 -7.44 9.13 4.29
C LEU A 139 -8.06 9.12 2.89
N GLY A 140 -7.58 8.28 1.98
CA GLY A 140 -8.22 8.01 0.70
C GLY A 140 -9.65 7.50 0.86
N PHE A 141 -9.90 6.59 1.80
CA PHE A 141 -11.24 6.08 2.09
C PHE A 141 -12.15 7.15 2.71
N ILE A 142 -11.66 7.94 3.67
CA ILE A 142 -12.39 9.09 4.24
C ILE A 142 -12.76 10.08 3.13
N GLY A 143 -11.80 10.40 2.28
CA GLY A 143 -12.01 11.29 1.13
C GLY A 143 -13.04 10.71 0.15
N TRP A 144 -12.97 9.42 -0.14
CA TRP A 144 -13.95 8.72 -0.97
C TRP A 144 -15.36 8.76 -0.37
N TYR A 145 -15.48 8.54 0.94
CA TYR A 145 -16.76 8.64 1.63
C TYR A 145 -17.38 10.04 1.49
N TRP A 146 -16.57 11.10 1.61
CA TRP A 146 -17.08 12.49 1.53
C TRP A 146 -17.39 12.94 0.10
N ARG A 147 -16.46 12.75 -0.85
CA ARG A 147 -16.56 13.31 -2.22
C ARG A 147 -16.28 12.31 -3.33
N ARG A 148 -16.48 11.00 -3.07
CA ARG A 148 -16.20 9.90 -4.01
C ARG A 148 -14.75 10.01 -4.52
N PHE A 149 -14.49 9.57 -5.75
CA PHE A 149 -13.14 9.54 -6.33
C PHE A 149 -12.38 10.88 -6.30
N GLN A 150 -13.07 12.02 -6.27
CA GLN A 150 -12.41 13.32 -6.12
C GLN A 150 -11.81 13.46 -4.73
N GLY A 151 -12.60 13.17 -3.71
CA GLY A 151 -12.11 13.19 -2.33
C GLY A 151 -11.09 12.09 -2.08
N ALA A 152 -11.19 10.94 -2.75
CA ALA A 152 -10.20 9.87 -2.63
C ALA A 152 -8.80 10.34 -3.01
N VAL A 153 -8.65 11.07 -4.12
CA VAL A 153 -7.36 11.65 -4.55
C VAL A 153 -6.84 12.65 -3.52
N ASP A 154 -7.69 13.57 -3.06
CA ASP A 154 -7.32 14.55 -2.05
C ASP A 154 -6.88 13.86 -0.74
N GLY A 155 -7.59 12.81 -0.35
CA GLY A 155 -7.31 11.98 0.83
C GLY A 155 -6.00 11.22 0.73
N VAL A 156 -5.75 10.55 -0.40
CA VAL A 156 -4.46 9.87 -0.67
C VAL A 156 -3.32 10.88 -0.61
N ASN A 157 -3.45 12.03 -1.29
CA ASN A 157 -2.41 13.06 -1.29
C ASN A 157 -2.17 13.66 0.11
N ALA A 158 -3.22 13.85 0.91
CA ALA A 158 -3.10 14.25 2.31
C ALA A 158 -2.39 13.18 3.16
N GLY A 159 -2.65 11.90 2.92
CA GLY A 159 -1.98 10.79 3.60
C GLY A 159 -0.50 10.68 3.24
N LEU A 160 -0.15 10.91 1.98
CA LEU A 160 1.24 10.97 1.53
C LEU A 160 1.96 12.18 2.13
N LEU A 161 1.32 13.35 2.18
CA LEU A 161 1.88 14.52 2.84
C LEU A 161 2.09 14.27 4.33
N TYR A 162 1.12 13.64 5.01
CA TYR A 162 1.26 13.24 6.40
C TYR A 162 2.45 12.29 6.60
N ALA A 163 2.61 11.28 5.75
CA ALA A 163 3.73 10.34 5.83
C ALA A 163 5.09 11.05 5.69
N LEU A 164 5.21 11.98 4.73
CA LEU A 164 6.41 12.81 4.55
C LEU A 164 6.69 13.71 5.77
N LEU A 165 5.66 14.36 6.32
CA LEU A 165 5.78 15.19 7.52
C LEU A 165 6.17 14.32 8.73
N HIS A 166 5.62 13.12 8.82
CA HIS A 166 5.95 12.18 9.87
C HIS A 166 7.43 11.79 9.82
N GLU A 167 7.91 11.35 8.65
CA GLU A 167 9.31 10.96 8.45
C GLU A 167 10.29 12.10 8.78
N LYS A 168 10.02 13.32 8.29
CA LYS A 168 10.96 14.44 8.39
C LYS A 168 10.92 15.16 9.75
N VAL A 169 9.75 15.23 10.38
CA VAL A 169 9.53 16.10 11.55
C VAL A 169 9.08 15.30 12.76
N ILE A 170 7.99 14.53 12.64
CA ILE A 170 7.33 13.91 13.81
C ILE A 170 8.16 12.74 14.35
N LYS A 171 8.82 11.95 13.50
CA LYS A 171 9.62 10.78 13.91
C LYS A 171 10.69 11.12 14.95
N LYS A 172 11.18 12.36 14.98
CA LYS A 172 12.14 12.82 15.99
C LYS A 172 11.52 13.02 17.36
N HIS A 173 10.23 13.39 17.46
CA HIS A 173 9.62 13.93 18.69
C HIS A 173 8.27 13.28 19.04
N GLY A 174 7.80 12.30 18.28
CA GLY A 174 6.49 11.69 18.47
C GLY A 174 6.30 10.36 17.74
N THR A 175 5.11 9.80 17.86
CA THR A 175 4.71 8.51 17.26
C THR A 175 3.75 8.71 16.09
N PRO A 176 3.84 7.89 15.02
CA PRO A 176 2.87 7.97 13.92
C PRO A 176 1.46 7.56 14.36
N LEU A 177 0.45 8.10 13.68
CA LEU A 177 -0.96 7.67 13.74
C LEU A 177 -1.13 6.16 13.56
N PHE A 178 -0.36 5.55 12.64
CA PHE A 178 -0.39 4.11 12.36
C PHE A 178 0.89 3.42 12.79
N LYS A 179 1.20 3.51 14.10
CA LYS A 179 2.39 2.89 14.70
C LYS A 179 2.43 1.38 14.46
N ASP A 180 3.59 0.92 14.01
CA ASP A 180 3.88 -0.50 13.93
C ASP A 180 4.01 -1.11 15.34
N LYS A 181 3.28 -2.20 15.56
CA LYS A 181 3.30 -2.96 16.81
C LYS A 181 4.52 -3.87 16.91
N ILE A 182 5.05 -4.36 15.79
CA ILE A 182 6.23 -5.22 15.79
C ILE A 182 7.46 -4.32 15.71
N LYS A 183 8.31 -4.38 16.72
CA LYS A 183 9.53 -3.57 16.75
C LYS A 183 10.64 -4.23 15.94
N SER A 184 11.61 -3.44 15.48
CA SER A 184 12.72 -3.94 14.66
C SER A 184 13.59 -5.00 15.36
N ASP A 185 13.65 -5.00 16.69
CA ASP A 185 14.36 -6.00 17.50
C ASP A 185 13.64 -7.35 17.59
N GLU A 186 12.33 -7.36 17.34
CA GLU A 186 11.49 -8.57 17.36
C GLU A 186 11.42 -9.24 15.97
N GLN A 187 11.96 -8.59 14.92
CA GLN A 187 11.94 -9.08 13.54
C GLN A 187 13.02 -10.15 13.32
N TYR A 188 12.68 -11.17 12.52
CA TYR A 188 13.68 -12.15 12.05
C TYR A 188 14.65 -11.49 11.07
N LYS A 189 15.90 -11.97 10.99
CA LYS A 189 16.87 -11.38 10.06
C LYS A 189 16.53 -11.73 8.62
N THR A 190 16.03 -12.94 8.40
CA THR A 190 15.63 -13.40 7.06
C THR A 190 14.40 -14.29 7.10
N VAL A 191 13.80 -14.51 5.93
CA VAL A 191 12.61 -15.37 5.77
C VAL A 191 12.97 -16.84 6.05
N GLU A 192 14.20 -17.24 5.72
CA GLU A 192 14.69 -18.61 5.88
C GLU A 192 14.79 -19.01 7.35
N GLU A 193 15.12 -18.09 8.26
CA GLU A 193 15.19 -18.38 9.71
C GLU A 193 13.85 -18.91 10.25
N VAL A 194 12.74 -18.39 9.73
CA VAL A 194 11.38 -18.82 10.13
C VAL A 194 10.98 -20.12 9.47
N GLU A 195 11.31 -20.30 8.19
CA GLU A 195 11.07 -21.58 7.51
C GLU A 195 11.87 -22.71 8.18
N GLN A 196 13.10 -22.45 8.60
CA GLN A 196 13.95 -23.38 9.35
C GLN A 196 13.41 -23.67 10.75
N SER A 197 13.04 -22.64 11.52
CA SER A 197 12.40 -22.78 12.84
C SER A 197 11.16 -23.66 12.77
N ARG A 198 10.25 -23.39 11.82
CA ARG A 198 9.04 -24.20 11.61
C ARG A 198 9.35 -25.62 11.19
N THR A 199 10.37 -25.82 10.37
CA THR A 199 10.79 -27.15 9.93
C THR A 199 11.35 -27.96 11.10
N GLN A 200 12.15 -27.34 11.97
CA GLN A 200 12.66 -27.96 13.18
C GLN A 200 11.53 -28.30 14.16
N PHE A 201 10.59 -27.38 14.38
CA PHE A 201 9.43 -27.62 15.24
C PHE A 201 8.52 -28.73 14.70
N LYS A 202 8.24 -28.75 13.39
CA LYS A 202 7.51 -29.84 12.74
C LYS A 202 8.25 -31.16 12.90
N LYS A 203 9.56 -31.19 12.62
CA LYS A 203 10.38 -32.39 12.82
C LYS A 203 10.31 -32.89 14.26
N PHE A 204 10.40 -31.99 15.25
CA PHE A 204 10.25 -32.31 16.65
C PHE A 204 8.88 -32.95 16.96
N ILE A 205 7.79 -32.35 16.50
CA ILE A 205 6.43 -32.91 16.67
C ILE A 205 6.32 -34.29 16.03
N PHE A 206 6.79 -34.46 14.79
CA PHE A 206 6.69 -35.73 14.08
C PHE A 206 7.55 -36.84 14.70
N SER A 207 8.70 -36.49 15.31
CA SER A 207 9.60 -37.41 16.00
C SER A 207 9.15 -37.82 17.42
N ASN A 208 8.15 -37.13 17.98
CA ASN A 208 7.75 -37.33 19.36
C ASN A 208 6.44 -38.14 19.42
N ASP A 209 6.53 -39.41 19.81
CA ASP A 209 5.41 -40.36 19.81
C ASP A 209 4.21 -39.92 20.68
N LYS A 210 4.43 -39.01 21.63
CA LYS A 210 3.38 -38.42 22.48
C LYS A 210 2.40 -37.52 21.72
N TRP A 211 2.74 -37.09 20.50
CA TRP A 211 1.93 -36.16 19.70
C TRP A 211 1.33 -36.82 18.44
N SER A 212 1.20 -38.14 18.45
CA SER A 212 0.67 -38.93 17.33
C SER A 212 -0.74 -38.53 16.90
N PHE A 213 -1.55 -37.96 17.80
CA PHE A 213 -2.90 -37.46 17.53
C PHE A 213 -2.95 -36.18 16.67
N VAL A 214 -1.81 -35.51 16.43
CA VAL A 214 -1.71 -34.31 15.56
C VAL A 214 -1.39 -34.70 14.11
N LYS A 215 -1.25 -36.00 13.81
CA LYS A 215 -0.87 -36.52 12.48
C LYS A 215 -2.05 -36.69 11.49
N GLU A 216 -3.29 -36.45 11.91
CA GLU A 216 -4.50 -36.43 11.06
C GLU A 216 -4.91 -35.00 10.68
#